data_AF-A0AB74M7D9-F1
#
_entry.id   AF-A0AB74M7D9-F1
#
_cell.length_a   1.000
_cell.length_b   1.000
_cell.length_c   1.000
_cell.angle_alpha   90.00
_cell.angle_beta   90.00
_cell.angle_gamma   90.00
#
_symmetry.space_group_name_H-M   'P 1'
#
loop_
_entity.id
_entity.type
_entity.pdbx_description
1 polymer ?
#
loop_
_entity_poly.entity_id
_entity_poly.type
_entity_poly.pdbx_seq_one_letter_code
_entity_poly.pdbx_strand_id
1 'polypeptide(L)'
;LVSGTKNSHIATLVDRKSRYTIILRLRGKDSVSVNQALTDKFLSLPSELRKSLTWDRGMELARHLEFTVSTGVKVYFCDPQSPW
;
A
#
# COMPACT_ATOMS: atom_id res chain seq x y z
N LEU A 1 4.34 -6.62 -0.56
CA LEU A 1 5.53 -5.82 -0.97
C LEU A 1 6.56 -6.73 -1.64
N VAL A 2 7.32 -6.29 -2.66
CA VAL A 2 8.44 -7.09 -3.20
C VAL A 2 9.76 -6.36 -2.96
N SER A 3 10.70 -7.04 -2.33
CA SER A 3 12.05 -6.54 -2.07
C SER A 3 13.07 -7.31 -2.91
N GLY A 4 13.91 -6.58 -3.64
CA GLY A 4 14.98 -7.12 -4.46
C GLY A 4 16.37 -6.88 -3.86
N THR A 5 17.40 -7.21 -4.63
CA THR A 5 18.79 -6.92 -4.26
C THR A 5 19.07 -5.41 -4.32
N LYS A 6 20.16 -4.95 -3.67
CA LYS A 6 20.57 -3.54 -3.63
C LYS A 6 19.52 -2.59 -3.01
N ASN A 7 18.81 -3.04 -1.97
CA ASN A 7 17.80 -2.26 -1.26
C ASN A 7 16.71 -1.69 -2.19
N SER A 8 16.32 -2.49 -3.20
CA SER A 8 15.27 -2.14 -4.13
C SER A 8 13.93 -2.68 -3.63
N HIS A 9 12.89 -1.86 -3.68
CA HIS A 9 11.57 -2.20 -3.16
C HIS A 9 10.50 -1.71 -4.12
N ILE A 10 9.49 -2.55 -4.36
CA ILE A 10 8.30 -2.17 -5.10
C ILE A 10 7.04 -2.53 -4.31
N ALA A 11 6.09 -1.60 -4.28
CA ALA A 11 4.72 -1.88 -3.87
C ALA A 11 3.88 -2.16 -5.12
N THR A 12 3.10 -3.24 -5.06
CA THR A 12 2.17 -3.62 -6.12
C THR A 12 0.76 -3.46 -5.58
N LEU A 13 -0.01 -2.57 -6.19
CA LEU A 13 -1.42 -2.35 -5.88
C LEU A 13 -2.26 -2.90 -7.02
N VAL A 14 -3.23 -3.75 -6.69
CA VAL A 14 -4.11 -4.37 -7.68
C VAL A 14 -5.55 -4.12 -7.26
N ASP A 15 -6.33 -3.50 -8.15
CA ASP A 15 -7.77 -3.42 -7.98
C ASP A 15 -8.39 -4.81 -8.19
N ARG A 16 -9.07 -5.35 -7.17
CA ARG A 16 -9.57 -6.73 -7.19
C ARG A 16 -10.67 -6.97 -8.23
N LYS A 17 -11.39 -5.92 -8.68
CA LYS A 17 -12.52 -6.07 -9.63
C LYS A 17 -12.05 -5.99 -11.08
N SER A 18 -11.32 -4.93 -11.43
CA SER A 18 -10.87 -4.65 -12.80
C SER A 18 -9.51 -5.26 -13.12
N ARG A 19 -8.76 -5.70 -12.10
CA ARG A 19 -7.35 -6.10 -12.20
C ARG A 19 -6.41 -4.98 -12.68
N TYR A 20 -6.87 -3.73 -12.59
CA TYR A 20 -6.01 -2.57 -12.82
C TYR A 20 -4.84 -2.58 -11.84
N THR A 21 -3.62 -2.58 -12.38
CA THR A 21 -2.40 -2.79 -11.60
C THR A 21 -1.54 -1.53 -11.62
N ILE A 22 -1.08 -1.14 -10.43
CA ILE A 22 -0.17 -0.03 -10.22
C ILE A 22 1.07 -0.59 -9.53
N ILE A 23 2.25 -0.28 -10.08
CA ILE A 23 3.53 -0.64 -9.48
C ILE A 23 4.24 0.65 -9.07
N LEU A 24 4.65 0.71 -7.81
CA LEU A 24 5.33 1.86 -7.21
C LEU A 24 6.72 1.46 -6.80
N ARG A 25 7.73 2.19 -7.27
CA ARG A 25 9.09 2.07 -6.73
C ARG A 25 9.15 2.80 -5.38
N LEU A 26 9.61 2.10 -4.35
CA LEU A 26 9.81 2.66 -3.02
C LEU A 26 11.29 2.99 -2.80
N ARG A 27 11.54 4.02 -1.97
CA ARG A 27 12.89 4.41 -1.55
C ARG A 27 13.46 3.49 -0.46
N GLY A 28 12.59 2.83 0.29
CA GLY A 28 12.92 1.90 1.37
C GLY A 28 11.71 1.03 1.74
N LYS A 29 11.95 0.01 2.56
CA LYS A 29 10.89 -0.85 3.14
C LYS A 29 10.38 -0.37 4.50
N ASP A 30 10.88 0.76 4.99
CA ASP A 30 10.42 1.33 6.24
C ASP A 30 9.00 1.90 6.09
N SER A 31 8.28 1.97 7.20
CA SER A 31 6.87 2.36 7.21
C SER A 31 6.63 3.82 6.80
N VAL A 32 7.63 4.69 6.90
CA VAL A 32 7.54 6.09 6.46
C VAL A 32 7.61 6.15 4.94
N SER A 33 8.64 5.55 4.34
CA SER A 33 8.82 5.51 2.88
C SER A 33 7.62 4.87 2.17
N VAL A 34 7.10 3.77 2.72
CA VAL A 34 5.96 3.05 2.15
C VAL A 34 4.69 3.90 2.26
N ASN A 35 4.39 4.45 3.44
CA ASN A 35 3.19 5.25 3.66
C ASN A 35 3.17 6.51 2.79
N GLN A 36 4.29 7.24 2.70
CA GLN A 36 4.38 8.44 1.87
C GLN A 36 4.09 8.11 0.40
N ALA A 37 4.76 7.09 -0.14
CA ALA A 37 4.57 6.69 -1.53
C ALA A 37 3.14 6.23 -1.83
N LEU A 38 2.50 5.53 -0.89
CA LEU A 38 1.10 5.13 -1.02
C LEU A 38 0.16 6.32 -0.93
N THR A 39 0.35 7.22 0.03
CA THR A 39 -0.47 8.43 0.20
C THR A 39 -0.44 9.27 -1.06
N ASP A 40 0.76 9.59 -1.57
CA ASP A 40 0.94 10.37 -2.79
C ASP A 40 0.26 9.70 -3.99
N LYS A 41 0.40 8.37 -4.10
CA LYS A 41 -0.25 7.65 -5.19
C LYS A 41 -1.76 7.68 -5.06
N PHE A 42 -2.31 7.39 -3.88
CA PHE A 42 -3.75 7.38 -3.67
C PHE A 42 -4.35 8.77 -3.92
N LEU A 43 -3.69 9.84 -3.49
CA LEU A 43 -4.14 11.21 -3.77
C LEU A 43 -4.13 11.58 -5.27
N SER A 44 -3.35 10.88 -6.10
CA SER A 44 -3.35 11.06 -7.56
C SER A 44 -4.43 10.25 -8.31
N LEU A 45 -5.02 9.22 -7.70
CA LEU A 45 -5.96 8.32 -8.38
C LEU A 45 -7.36 8.95 -8.48
N PRO A 46 -8.22 8.61 -9.44
CA PRO A 46 -9.63 8.98 -9.36
C PRO A 46 -10.27 8.48 -8.05
N SER A 47 -11.17 9.28 -7.45
CA SER A 47 -11.84 8.94 -6.18
C SER A 47 -12.55 7.59 -6.22
N GLU A 48 -13.05 7.20 -7.40
CA GLU A 48 -13.73 5.93 -7.67
C GLU A 48 -12.85 4.70 -7.37
N LEU A 49 -11.53 4.84 -7.49
CA LEU A 49 -10.55 3.78 -7.22
C LEU A 49 -10.06 3.77 -5.77
N ARG A 50 -10.39 4.79 -4.96
CA ARG A 50 -9.89 4.97 -3.59
C ARG A 50 -10.89 4.48 -2.54
N LYS A 51 -11.34 3.24 -2.64
CA LYS A 51 -12.37 2.71 -1.71
C LYS A 51 -11.78 2.13 -0.43
N SER A 52 -10.87 1.17 -0.59
CA SER A 52 -10.20 0.49 0.52
C SER A 52 -8.85 -0.04 0.07
N LEU A 53 -7.96 -0.23 1.04
CA LEU A 53 -6.67 -0.88 0.85
C LEU A 53 -6.63 -2.15 1.69
N THR A 54 -6.25 -3.26 1.06
CA THR A 54 -5.98 -4.53 1.74
C THR A 54 -4.47 -4.76 1.71
N TRP A 55 -3.86 -5.08 2.85
CA TRP A 55 -2.42 -5.29 2.95
C TRP A 55 -2.07 -6.55 3.75
N ASP A 56 -0.88 -7.10 3.49
CA ASP A 56 -0.29 -8.16 4.30
C ASP A 56 0.04 -7.65 5.72
N ARG A 57 0.30 -8.54 6.67
CA ARG A 57 0.68 -8.17 8.06
C ARG A 57 2.10 -7.60 8.19
N GLY A 58 2.66 -7.10 7.11
CA GLY A 58 3.96 -6.47 7.11
C GLY A 58 4.04 -5.23 8.00
N MET A 59 5.18 -5.04 8.65
CA MET A 59 5.49 -3.82 9.44
C MET A 59 5.62 -2.58 8.54
N GLU A 60 5.70 -2.77 7.23
CA GLU A 60 5.81 -1.74 6.21
C GLU A 60 4.60 -0.82 6.17
N LEU A 61 3.46 -1.23 6.72
CA LEU A 61 2.26 -0.40 6.87
C LEU A 61 1.91 -0.08 8.33
N ALA A 62 2.88 -0.14 9.24
CA ALA A 62 2.65 0.15 10.67
C ALA A 62 2.04 1.55 10.91
N ARG A 63 2.28 2.52 10.00
CA ARG A 63 1.74 3.88 10.06
C ARG A 63 0.42 4.08 9.28
N HIS A 64 -0.31 3.01 8.96
CA HIS A 64 -1.56 3.06 8.16
C HIS A 64 -2.65 3.98 8.71
N LEU A 65 -2.62 4.34 10.00
CA LEU A 65 -3.54 5.32 10.57
C LEU A 65 -3.33 6.71 9.94
N GLU A 66 -2.09 7.13 9.73
CA GLU A 66 -1.75 8.39 9.07
C GLU A 66 -2.17 8.38 7.60
N PHE A 67 -2.00 7.24 6.93
CA PHE A 67 -2.50 7.02 5.57
C PHE A 67 -4.02 7.21 5.51
N THR A 68 -4.75 6.60 6.44
CA THR A 68 -6.21 6.67 6.50
C THR A 68 -6.69 8.11 6.73
N VAL A 69 -6.05 8.84 7.64
CA VAL A 69 -6.36 10.26 7.90
C VAL A 69 -6.10 11.12 6.66
N SER A 70 -4.99 10.88 5.95
CA SER A 70 -4.58 11.70 4.81
C SER A 70 -5.41 11.45 3.55
N THR A 71 -5.89 10.21 3.35
CA THR A 71 -6.55 9.79 2.11
C THR A 71 -8.04 9.51 2.25
N GLY A 72 -8.54 9.33 3.48
CA GLY A 72 -9.88 8.84 3.78
C GLY A 72 -10.10 7.36 3.48
N VAL A 73 -9.05 6.64 3.06
CA VAL A 73 -9.14 5.23 2.63
C VAL A 73 -9.00 4.29 3.81
N LYS A 74 -9.96 3.38 3.97
CA LYS A 74 -9.90 2.36 5.02
C LYS A 74 -8.87 1.28 4.68
N VAL A 75 -8.04 0.95 5.65
CA VAL A 75 -7.01 -0.09 5.54
C VAL A 75 -7.44 -1.35 6.31
N TYR A 76 -7.29 -2.50 5.68
CA TYR A 76 -7.58 -3.82 6.25
C TYR A 76 -6.35 -4.72 6.18
N PHE A 77 -6.13 -5.52 7.21
CA PHE A 77 -5.04 -6.48 7.30
C PHE A 77 -5.57 -7.90 7.30
N CYS A 78 -4.77 -8.83 6.75
CA CYS A 78 -5.04 -10.26 6.84
C CYS A 78 -5.16 -10.72 8.30
N ASP A 79 -5.79 -11.87 8.55
CA ASP A 79 -5.71 -12.57 9.82
C ASP A 79 -4.32 -13.21 10.02
N PRO A 80 -3.90 -13.53 11.27
CA PRO A 80 -2.61 -14.16 11.48
C PRO A 80 -2.58 -15.51 10.75
N GLN A 81 -1.49 -15.80 10.06
CA GLN A 81 -1.27 -17.05 9.30
C GLN A 81 -2.22 -17.28 8.11
N SER A 82 -3.02 -16.29 7.71
CA SER A 82 -3.98 -16.39 6.62
C SER A 82 -3.78 -15.27 5.58
N PRO A 83 -2.66 -15.30 4.82
CA PRO A 83 -2.42 -14.32 3.77
C PRO A 83 -3.46 -14.44 2.64
N TRP A 84 -3.83 -13.30 2.05
CA TRP A 84 -4.72 -13.22 0.88
C TRP A 84 -3.99 -13.49 -0.44
#